data_AF-A0A950DTZ0-F1
#
_entry.id   AF-A0A950DTZ0-F1
#
_cell.length_a   1.000
_cell.length_b   1.000
_cell.length_c   1.000
_cell.angle_alpha   90.00
_cell.angle_beta   90.00
_cell.angle_gamma   90.00
#
_symmetry.space_group_name_H-M   'P 1'
#
loop_
_entity.id
_entity.type
_entity.pdbx_description
1 polymer ?
#
loop_
_entity_poly.entity_id
_entity_poly.type
_entity_poly.pdbx_seq_one_letter_code
_entity_poly.pdbx_strand_id
1 'polypeptide(L)'
;MHTGVRRTAALLGVTGLLAACSGSTSPSPTPSPPVAKVGSTLITQSQFDVRLQSTFVALQQGGAPSADPTMQTSIRATVLRSLILDAIIAQEATAQGIEATDSQVQAEINTDAQQAGGMSQLESQLASAGGSMAQLQDEIRSELNEQRLENAFARQRAAAVEQTLAGGADFAATAQQYSDGTGTSSKGGDLGQLSTADLQSDDPAFAAAVKALAVGTYTHTPVRDSGGYDIIEVYAATSSMWGVRHILVAAPMPYSVQDRPAWFTGSLFTTVAQDCRAGQIHVYTHDAGADPCSGAPNLSPAPLPSLPGA
;
A
#
# COMPACT_ATOMS: atom_id res chain seq x y z
N MET A 1 -17.70 1.70 -14.45
CA MET A 1 -17.53 0.23 -14.60
C MET A 1 -16.41 -0.17 -13.65
N HIS A 2 -16.74 -0.54 -12.41
CA HIS A 2 -15.74 -0.87 -11.40
C HIS A 2 -15.35 -2.34 -11.50
N THR A 3 -14.13 -2.60 -11.95
CA THR A 3 -13.49 -3.92 -11.89
C THR A 3 -12.98 -4.16 -10.48
N GLY A 4 -13.88 -4.60 -9.60
CA GLY A 4 -13.52 -5.19 -8.32
C GLY A 4 -12.73 -6.49 -8.54
N VAL A 5 -11.72 -6.70 -7.70
CA VAL A 5 -10.85 -7.87 -7.66
C VAL A 5 -11.71 -9.12 -7.56
N ARG A 6 -11.77 -9.92 -8.63
CA ARG A 6 -12.51 -11.18 -8.66
C ARG A 6 -11.78 -12.22 -7.82
N ARG A 7 -12.22 -12.41 -6.56
CA ARG A 7 -11.89 -13.60 -5.77
C ARG A 7 -12.90 -14.70 -6.12
N THR A 8 -12.51 -15.65 -6.97
CA THR A 8 -13.36 -16.80 -7.35
C THR A 8 -13.30 -17.88 -6.27
N ALA A 9 -14.37 -18.05 -5.50
CA ALA A 9 -14.55 -19.17 -4.59
C ALA A 9 -15.39 -20.28 -5.25
N ALA A 10 -14.82 -21.47 -5.38
CA ALA A 10 -15.51 -22.67 -5.86
C ALA A 10 -16.15 -23.41 -4.67
N LEU A 11 -17.47 -23.57 -4.72
CA LEU A 11 -18.29 -24.27 -3.72
C LEU A 11 -18.24 -25.78 -3.91
N LEU A 12 -17.97 -26.53 -2.83
CA LEU A 12 -18.33 -27.94 -2.70
C LEU A 12 -18.96 -28.15 -1.32
N GLY A 13 -20.25 -28.44 -1.31
CA GLY A 13 -21.04 -28.65 -0.11
C GLY A 13 -20.87 -30.06 0.46
N VAL A 14 -20.82 -30.16 1.78
CA VAL A 14 -21.08 -31.39 2.53
C VAL A 14 -21.90 -31.04 3.77
N THR A 15 -23.12 -31.57 3.82
CA THR A 15 -24.04 -31.58 4.97
C THR A 15 -23.60 -32.59 6.03
N GLY A 16 -23.65 -32.22 7.31
CA GLY A 16 -23.47 -33.12 8.46
C GLY A 16 -24.14 -32.59 9.73
N LEU A 17 -24.88 -33.48 10.41
CA LEU A 17 -25.87 -33.26 11.48
C LEU A 17 -25.34 -32.79 12.85
N LEU A 18 -26.27 -32.17 13.61
CA LEU A 18 -26.27 -31.74 15.01
C LEU A 18 -25.77 -32.77 16.06
N ALA A 19 -25.11 -32.29 17.13
CA ALA A 19 -25.42 -32.64 18.53
C ALA A 19 -24.59 -31.87 19.60
N ALA A 20 -25.30 -31.52 20.68
CA ALA A 20 -24.89 -31.35 22.08
C ALA A 20 -24.15 -30.06 22.54
N CYS A 21 -24.91 -29.26 23.31
CA CYS A 21 -24.41 -28.22 24.19
C CYS A 21 -23.60 -28.82 25.34
N SER A 22 -22.40 -28.32 25.57
CA SER A 22 -21.73 -28.35 26.87
C SER A 22 -21.18 -26.95 27.10
N GLY A 23 -21.53 -26.37 28.26
CA GLY A 23 -21.08 -25.05 28.66
C GLY A 23 -19.57 -25.05 28.89
N SER A 24 -18.82 -24.79 27.83
CA SER A 24 -17.41 -24.43 27.92
C SER A 24 -17.36 -23.03 28.52
N THR A 25 -16.95 -22.94 29.78
CA THR A 25 -16.29 -21.73 30.26
C THR A 25 -15.05 -21.59 29.39
N SER A 26 -15.14 -20.78 28.33
CA SER A 26 -14.00 -20.52 27.45
C SER A 26 -12.87 -19.99 28.33
N PRO A 27 -11.74 -20.70 28.43
CA PRO A 27 -10.59 -20.15 29.13
C PRO A 27 -10.27 -18.80 28.47
N SER A 28 -10.11 -17.76 29.28
CA SER A 28 -9.62 -16.47 28.78
C SER A 28 -8.37 -16.74 27.94
N PRO A 29 -8.26 -16.17 26.73
CA PRO A 29 -7.14 -16.47 25.86
C PRO A 29 -5.85 -16.14 26.61
N THR A 30 -5.05 -17.16 26.89
CA THR A 30 -3.71 -16.97 27.46
C THR A 30 -2.98 -15.98 26.55
N PRO A 31 -2.37 -14.90 27.09
CA PRO A 31 -1.59 -13.97 26.28
C PRO A 31 -0.53 -14.75 25.50
N SER A 32 -0.63 -14.71 24.18
CA SER A 32 0.32 -15.36 23.29
C SER A 32 1.70 -14.68 23.43
N PRO A 33 2.81 -15.42 23.55
CA PRO A 33 4.14 -14.80 23.68
C PRO A 33 4.47 -13.94 22.45
N PRO A 34 5.28 -12.88 22.60
CA PRO A 34 5.69 -12.07 21.46
C PRO A 34 6.72 -12.79 20.58
N VAL A 35 6.58 -12.67 19.26
CA VAL A 35 7.59 -13.10 18.27
C VAL A 35 8.50 -11.95 17.86
N ALA A 36 7.99 -10.72 17.89
CA ALA A 36 8.76 -9.52 17.65
C ALA A 36 8.14 -8.33 18.38
N LYS A 37 8.92 -7.26 18.52
CA LYS A 37 8.51 -5.96 19.02
C LYS A 37 9.05 -4.89 18.08
N VAL A 38 8.20 -3.92 17.77
CA VAL A 38 8.54 -2.72 16.99
C VAL A 38 8.11 -1.53 17.84
N GLY A 39 9.04 -0.73 18.35
CA GLY A 39 8.74 0.37 19.27
C GLY A 39 7.94 -0.10 20.49
N SER A 40 6.69 0.35 20.65
CA SER A 40 5.76 -0.12 21.69
C SER A 40 4.87 -1.30 21.26
N THR A 41 4.83 -1.63 19.97
CA THR A 41 3.92 -2.63 19.40
C THR A 41 4.53 -4.03 19.55
N LEU A 42 3.79 -4.95 20.17
CA LEU A 42 4.14 -6.37 20.24
C LEU A 42 3.44 -7.13 19.11
N ILE A 43 4.21 -7.92 18.37
CA ILE A 43 3.70 -8.90 17.40
C ILE A 43 3.67 -10.24 18.12
N THR A 44 2.49 -10.85 18.27
CA THR A 44 2.32 -12.10 19.03
C THR A 44 2.51 -13.34 18.17
N GLN A 45 2.82 -14.48 18.80
CA GLN A 45 2.88 -15.78 18.14
C GLN A 45 1.56 -16.12 17.45
N SER A 46 0.42 -15.80 18.07
CA SER A 46 -0.89 -16.02 17.46
C SER A 46 -1.09 -15.22 16.17
N GLN A 47 -0.63 -13.97 16.10
CA GLN A 47 -0.70 -13.16 14.87
C GLN A 47 0.20 -13.75 13.78
N PHE A 48 1.42 -14.18 14.16
CA PHE A 48 2.35 -14.82 13.24
C PHE A 48 1.80 -16.13 12.68
N ASP A 49 1.32 -17.03 13.53
CA ASP A 49 0.78 -18.34 13.14
C ASP A 49 -0.43 -18.19 12.21
N VAL A 50 -1.28 -17.21 12.51
CA VAL A 50 -2.44 -16.87 11.70
C VAL A 50 -2.06 -16.43 10.29
N ARG A 51 -1.14 -15.45 10.17
CA ARG A 51 -0.69 -14.94 8.86
C ARG A 51 0.11 -16.00 8.09
N LEU A 52 0.85 -16.84 8.81
CA LEU A 52 1.59 -17.95 8.23
C LEU A 52 0.63 -19.00 7.64
N GLN A 53 -0.40 -19.37 8.39
CA GLN A 53 -1.41 -20.32 7.93
C GLN A 53 -2.16 -19.80 6.70
N SER A 54 -2.59 -18.53 6.70
CA SER A 54 -3.29 -17.94 5.55
C SER A 54 -2.39 -17.89 4.30
N THR A 55 -1.10 -17.59 4.48
CA THR A 55 -0.11 -17.61 3.39
C THR A 55 0.06 -19.01 2.80
N PHE A 56 0.13 -20.06 3.64
CA PHE A 56 0.21 -21.44 3.15
C PHE A 56 -1.04 -21.89 2.41
N VAL A 57 -2.23 -21.55 2.91
CA VAL A 57 -3.50 -21.88 2.25
C VAL A 57 -3.55 -21.24 0.86
N ALA A 58 -3.18 -19.95 0.75
CA ALA A 58 -3.14 -19.25 -0.54
C ALA A 58 -2.17 -19.91 -1.54
N LEU A 59 -0.97 -20.28 -1.08
CA LEU A 59 0.02 -20.96 -1.92
C LEU A 59 -0.44 -22.34 -2.40
N GLN A 60 -1.11 -23.12 -1.54
CA GLN A 60 -1.67 -24.42 -1.91
C GLN A 60 -2.78 -24.28 -2.96
N GLN A 61 -3.66 -23.29 -2.82
CA GLN A 61 -4.70 -23.00 -3.80
C GLN A 61 -4.12 -22.55 -5.15
N GLY A 62 -2.98 -21.85 -5.13
CA GLY A 62 -2.21 -21.47 -6.32
C GLY A 62 -1.41 -22.62 -6.96
N GLY A 63 -1.48 -23.85 -6.42
CA GLY A 63 -0.79 -25.02 -6.93
C GLY A 63 0.71 -25.08 -6.57
N ALA A 64 1.19 -24.23 -5.66
CA ALA A 64 2.58 -24.24 -5.24
C ALA A 64 2.87 -25.39 -4.24
N PRO A 65 3.97 -26.14 -4.42
CA PRO A 65 4.36 -27.19 -3.48
C PRO A 65 4.82 -26.58 -2.14
N SER A 66 3.99 -26.68 -1.11
CA SER A 66 4.23 -26.08 0.23
C SER A 66 5.03 -26.96 1.21
N ALA A 67 5.43 -28.17 0.79
CA ALA A 67 6.04 -29.17 1.68
C ALA A 67 7.58 -29.09 1.81
N ASP A 68 8.25 -28.27 0.99
CA ASP A 68 9.72 -28.10 1.05
C ASP A 68 10.14 -27.32 2.32
N PRO A 69 10.96 -27.88 3.23
CA PRO A 69 11.40 -27.21 4.45
C PRO A 69 12.13 -25.88 4.22
N THR A 70 12.88 -25.74 3.12
CA THR A 70 13.59 -24.50 2.80
C THR A 70 12.60 -23.40 2.42
N MET A 71 11.56 -23.76 1.65
CA MET A 71 10.47 -22.86 1.30
C MET A 71 9.63 -22.48 2.52
N GLN A 72 9.34 -23.41 3.42
CA GLN A 72 8.63 -23.07 4.66
C GLN A 72 9.40 -22.06 5.51
N THR A 73 10.73 -22.18 5.56
CA THR A 73 11.59 -21.23 6.28
C THR A 73 11.55 -19.83 5.65
N SER A 74 11.60 -19.73 4.31
CA SER A 74 11.53 -18.43 3.63
C SER A 74 10.14 -17.79 3.74
N ILE A 75 9.06 -18.59 3.72
CA ILE A 75 7.69 -18.11 3.94
C ILE A 75 7.55 -17.54 5.34
N ARG A 76 8.03 -18.25 6.38
CA ARG A 76 8.04 -17.75 7.77
C ARG A 76 8.76 -16.41 7.88
N ALA A 77 9.96 -16.30 7.31
CA ALA A 77 10.72 -15.05 7.30
C ALA A 77 9.95 -13.92 6.60
N THR A 78 9.28 -14.23 5.50
CA THR A 78 8.47 -13.27 4.73
C THR A 78 7.27 -12.79 5.55
N VAL A 79 6.59 -13.70 6.25
CA VAL A 79 5.46 -13.37 7.14
C VAL A 79 5.90 -12.50 8.31
N LEU A 80 7.01 -12.84 8.97
CA LEU A 80 7.54 -12.03 10.06
C LEU A 80 7.87 -10.61 9.56
N ARG A 81 8.53 -10.51 8.40
CA ARG A 81 8.87 -9.23 7.79
C ARG A 81 7.62 -8.42 7.42
N SER A 82 6.58 -9.07 6.90
CA SER A 82 5.29 -8.43 6.62
C SER A 82 4.69 -7.84 7.89
N LEU A 83 4.62 -8.61 8.99
CA LEU A 83 4.04 -8.14 10.25
C LEU A 83 4.84 -6.98 10.87
N ILE A 84 6.17 -7.01 10.74
CA ILE A 84 7.02 -5.89 11.18
C ILE A 84 6.76 -4.65 10.33
N LEU A 85 6.63 -4.79 9.01
CA LEU A 85 6.27 -3.68 8.13
C LEU A 85 4.88 -3.11 8.46
N ASP A 86 3.89 -3.96 8.68
CA ASP A 86 2.53 -3.55 9.07
C ASP A 86 2.57 -2.72 10.37
N ALA A 87 3.37 -3.16 11.35
CA ALA A 87 3.56 -2.44 12.61
C ALA A 87 4.24 -1.07 12.43
N ILE A 88 5.24 -0.96 11.56
CA ILE A 88 5.91 0.30 11.24
C ILE A 88 4.96 1.25 10.52
N ILE A 89 4.21 0.75 9.53
CA ILE A 89 3.21 1.52 8.80
C ILE A 89 2.15 2.07 9.76
N ALA A 90 1.67 1.25 10.69
CA ALA A 90 0.70 1.69 11.70
C ALA A 90 1.28 2.79 12.62
N GLN A 91 2.54 2.66 13.04
CA GLN A 91 3.21 3.67 13.85
C GLN A 91 3.38 5.00 13.11
N GLU A 92 3.80 4.95 11.85
CA GLU A 92 3.96 6.13 11.02
C GLU A 92 2.60 6.78 10.71
N ALA A 93 1.58 5.98 10.40
CA ALA A 93 0.22 6.45 10.21
C ALA A 93 -0.33 7.12 11.49
N THR A 94 -0.02 6.57 12.66
CA THR A 94 -0.36 7.19 13.96
C THR A 94 0.38 8.50 14.17
N ALA A 95 1.69 8.53 13.90
CA ALA A 95 2.52 9.72 14.07
C ALA A 95 2.06 10.89 13.18
N GLN A 96 1.54 10.59 11.99
CA GLN A 96 0.97 11.57 11.07
C GLN A 96 -0.53 11.84 11.29
N GLY A 97 -1.17 11.14 12.23
CA GLY A 97 -2.61 11.29 12.50
C GLY A 97 -3.52 10.81 11.36
N ILE A 98 -3.04 9.88 10.52
CA ILE A 98 -3.75 9.34 9.35
C ILE A 98 -4.22 7.90 9.53
N GLU A 99 -4.04 7.30 10.72
CA GLU A 99 -4.46 5.92 11.01
C GLU A 99 -5.93 5.65 10.67
N ALA A 100 -6.21 4.45 10.15
CA ALA A 100 -7.53 3.93 9.84
C ALA A 100 -8.38 3.78 11.11
N THR A 101 -9.50 4.50 11.14
CA THR A 101 -10.46 4.40 12.25
C THR A 101 -11.29 3.13 12.14
N ASP A 102 -11.82 2.65 13.27
CA ASP A 102 -12.75 1.51 13.32
C ASP A 102 -13.94 1.69 12.36
N SER A 103 -14.44 2.92 12.22
CA SER A 103 -15.57 3.21 11.33
C SER A 103 -15.24 2.98 9.85
N GLN A 104 -14.00 3.27 9.45
CA GLN A 104 -13.55 3.09 8.07
C GLN A 104 -13.27 1.61 7.79
N VAL A 105 -12.69 0.90 8.75
CA VAL A 105 -12.54 -0.55 8.66
C VAL A 105 -13.90 -1.24 8.55
N GLN A 106 -14.89 -0.83 9.36
CA GLN A 106 -16.24 -1.37 9.29
C GLN A 106 -16.93 -1.05 7.96
N ALA A 107 -16.66 0.10 7.36
CA ALA A 107 -17.19 0.45 6.04
C ALA A 107 -16.67 -0.51 4.95
N GLU A 108 -15.38 -0.83 4.96
CA GLU A 108 -14.80 -1.82 4.04
C GLU A 108 -15.34 -3.23 4.31
N ILE A 109 -15.47 -3.65 5.57
CA ILE A 109 -16.12 -4.93 5.92
C ILE A 109 -17.54 -4.98 5.36
N ASN A 110 -18.31 -3.90 5.43
CA ASN A 110 -19.66 -3.85 4.89
C ASN A 110 -19.65 -3.94 3.35
N THR A 111 -18.67 -3.34 2.68
CA THR A 111 -18.44 -3.48 1.24
C THR A 111 -18.15 -4.93 0.88
N ASP A 112 -17.24 -5.60 1.58
CA ASP A 112 -16.91 -7.01 1.37
C ASP A 112 -18.11 -7.92 1.66
N ALA A 113 -18.88 -7.61 2.71
CA ALA A 113 -20.10 -8.33 3.04
C ALA A 113 -21.14 -8.21 1.92
N GLN A 114 -21.32 -7.02 1.35
CA GLN A 114 -22.22 -6.83 0.21
C GLN A 114 -21.78 -7.64 -1.01
N GLN A 115 -20.48 -7.68 -1.30
CA GLN A 115 -19.91 -8.48 -2.39
C GLN A 115 -20.08 -9.98 -2.16
N ALA A 116 -19.97 -10.43 -0.90
CA ALA A 116 -20.15 -11.82 -0.51
C ALA A 116 -21.63 -12.26 -0.51
N GLY A 117 -22.60 -11.33 -0.52
CA GLY A 117 -24.03 -11.62 -0.41
C GLY A 117 -24.62 -11.48 1.00
N GLY A 118 -23.90 -10.82 1.91
CA GLY A 118 -24.29 -10.51 3.29
C GLY A 118 -23.22 -10.91 4.32
N MET A 119 -23.32 -10.36 5.53
CA MET A 119 -22.33 -10.60 6.61
C MET A 119 -22.17 -12.08 6.96
N SER A 120 -23.28 -12.82 7.06
CA SER A 120 -23.24 -14.26 7.34
C SER A 120 -22.55 -15.06 6.23
N GLN A 121 -22.68 -14.62 4.97
CA GLN A 121 -22.03 -15.28 3.85
C GLN A 121 -20.53 -14.94 3.81
N LEU A 122 -20.15 -13.71 4.16
CA LEU A 122 -18.75 -13.32 4.35
C LEU A 122 -18.08 -14.17 5.45
N GLU A 123 -18.71 -14.26 6.62
CA GLU A 123 -18.22 -15.08 7.74
C GLU A 123 -18.04 -16.55 7.35
N SER A 124 -19.02 -17.11 6.63
CA SER A 124 -18.96 -18.48 6.12
C SER A 124 -17.80 -18.68 5.12
N GLN A 125 -17.60 -17.72 4.21
CA GLN A 125 -16.50 -17.76 3.25
C GLN A 125 -15.14 -17.68 3.95
N LEU A 126 -14.97 -16.75 4.89
CA LEU A 126 -13.76 -16.63 5.69
C LEU A 126 -13.47 -17.93 6.44
N ALA A 127 -14.46 -18.48 7.15
CA ALA A 127 -14.31 -19.72 7.89
C ALA A 127 -13.92 -20.90 6.97
N SER A 128 -14.47 -20.98 5.76
CA SER A 128 -14.14 -22.03 4.79
C SER A 128 -12.69 -21.95 4.28
N ALA A 129 -12.11 -20.75 4.29
CA ALA A 129 -10.71 -20.51 3.96
C ALA A 129 -9.77 -20.59 5.18
N GLY A 130 -10.29 -20.93 6.38
CA GLY A 130 -9.51 -20.94 7.63
C GLY A 130 -9.30 -19.54 8.25
N GLY A 131 -10.05 -18.55 7.79
CA GLY A 131 -10.03 -17.17 8.24
C GLY A 131 -11.05 -16.85 9.33
N SER A 132 -11.05 -15.59 9.81
CA SER A 132 -12.01 -15.06 10.78
C SER A 132 -12.29 -13.57 10.55
N MET A 133 -13.38 -13.05 11.12
CA MET A 133 -13.70 -11.61 11.04
C MET A 133 -12.62 -10.73 11.69
N ALA A 134 -12.01 -11.18 12.78
CA ALA A 134 -10.92 -10.44 13.44
C ALA A 134 -9.71 -10.30 12.51
N GLN A 135 -9.36 -11.36 11.78
CA GLN A 135 -8.28 -11.33 10.80
C GLN A 135 -8.61 -10.42 9.64
N LEU A 136 -9.84 -10.47 9.11
CA LEU A 136 -10.26 -9.57 8.05
C LEU A 136 -10.17 -8.10 8.52
N GLN A 137 -10.59 -7.81 9.75
CA GLN A 137 -10.50 -6.47 10.33
C GLN A 137 -9.04 -5.98 10.40
N ASP A 138 -8.13 -6.83 10.86
CA ASP A 138 -6.70 -6.51 10.94
C ASP A 138 -6.08 -6.30 9.55
N GLU A 139 -6.44 -7.14 8.58
CA GLU A 139 -5.98 -7.03 7.18
C GLU A 139 -6.46 -5.72 6.53
N ILE A 140 -7.76 -5.43 6.61
CA ILE A 140 -8.33 -4.17 6.10
C ILE A 140 -7.67 -2.97 6.77
N ARG A 141 -7.44 -3.02 8.08
CA ARG A 141 -6.77 -1.91 8.79
C ARG A 141 -5.36 -1.70 8.28
N SER A 142 -4.59 -2.77 8.09
CA SER A 142 -3.23 -2.67 7.55
C SER A 142 -3.24 -2.07 6.14
N GLU A 143 -4.11 -2.57 5.25
CA GLU A 143 -4.23 -2.07 3.88
C GLU A 143 -4.62 -0.60 3.83
N LEU A 144 -5.60 -0.18 4.65
CA LEU A 144 -6.01 1.23 4.74
C LEU A 144 -4.90 2.13 5.28
N ASN A 145 -4.16 1.69 6.31
CA ASN A 145 -3.04 2.44 6.85
C ASN A 145 -1.94 2.62 5.80
N GLU A 146 -1.62 1.54 5.08
CA GLU A 146 -0.60 1.56 4.05
C GLU A 146 -0.97 2.46 2.87
N GLN A 147 -2.21 2.34 2.36
CA GLN A 147 -2.73 3.20 1.31
C GLN A 147 -2.62 4.69 1.68
N ARG A 148 -2.99 5.03 2.92
CA ARG A 148 -2.93 6.43 3.39
C ARG A 148 -1.52 6.93 3.53
N LEU A 149 -0.63 6.09 4.05
CA LEU A 149 0.76 6.45 4.23
C LEU A 149 1.46 6.63 2.88
N GLU A 150 1.25 5.73 1.91
CA GLU A 150 1.72 5.90 0.54
C GLU A 150 1.22 7.22 -0.03
N ASN A 151 -0.07 7.52 0.18
CA ASN A 151 -0.64 8.74 -0.33
C ASN A 151 -0.07 10.01 0.30
N ALA A 152 0.20 9.98 1.61
CA ALA A 152 0.85 11.07 2.33
C ALA A 152 2.27 11.29 1.81
N PHE A 153 3.05 10.22 1.63
CA PHE A 153 4.41 10.29 1.09
C PHE A 153 4.42 10.78 -0.37
N ALA A 154 3.49 10.31 -1.20
CA ALA A 154 3.36 10.77 -2.58
C ALA A 154 3.07 12.28 -2.64
N ARG A 155 2.18 12.78 -1.77
CA ARG A 155 1.90 14.21 -1.66
C ARG A 155 3.15 15.01 -1.26
N GLN A 156 3.89 14.55 -0.26
CA GLN A 156 5.12 15.19 0.20
C GLN A 156 6.19 15.19 -0.91
N ARG A 157 6.35 14.07 -1.61
CA ARG A 157 7.27 13.92 -2.73
C ARG A 157 6.90 14.85 -3.88
N ALA A 158 5.62 14.92 -4.26
CA ALA A 158 5.14 15.85 -5.29
C ALA A 158 5.37 17.32 -4.89
N ALA A 159 5.14 17.67 -3.62
CA ALA A 159 5.44 19.01 -3.12
C ALA A 159 6.95 19.35 -3.20
N ALA A 160 7.84 18.39 -2.91
CA ALA A 160 9.28 18.59 -3.04
C ALA A 160 9.74 18.74 -4.51
N VAL A 161 9.10 18.02 -5.44
CA VAL A 161 9.32 18.20 -6.88
C VAL A 161 8.85 19.59 -7.32
N GLU A 162 7.67 20.04 -6.87
CA GLU A 162 7.18 21.38 -7.15
C GLU A 162 8.15 22.46 -6.66
N GLN A 163 8.68 22.32 -5.44
CA GLN A 163 9.68 23.25 -4.91
C GLN A 163 10.97 23.29 -5.74
N THR A 164 11.36 22.15 -6.33
CA THR A 164 12.50 22.09 -7.24
C THR A 164 12.24 22.94 -8.50
N LEU A 165 11.03 22.86 -9.05
CA LEU A 165 10.60 23.70 -10.18
C LEU A 165 10.50 25.17 -9.79
N ALA A 166 9.95 25.48 -8.61
CA ALA A 166 9.85 26.84 -8.09
C ALA A 166 11.23 27.49 -7.89
N GLY A 167 12.27 26.67 -7.63
CA GLY A 167 13.68 27.09 -7.60
C GLY A 167 14.28 27.39 -8.99
N GLY A 168 13.52 27.23 -10.07
CA GLY A 168 13.93 27.52 -11.45
C GLY A 168 14.53 26.33 -12.20
N ALA A 169 14.33 25.09 -11.71
CA ALA A 169 14.74 23.91 -12.46
C ALA A 169 13.94 23.76 -13.76
N ASP A 170 14.57 23.22 -14.81
CA ASP A 170 13.89 22.90 -16.06
C ASP A 170 12.85 21.79 -15.86
N PHE A 171 11.66 21.99 -16.41
CA PHE A 171 10.53 21.06 -16.21
C PHE A 171 10.82 19.68 -16.80
N ALA A 172 11.33 19.63 -18.03
CA ALA A 172 11.60 18.37 -18.72
C ALA A 172 12.74 17.58 -18.03
N ALA A 173 13.80 18.25 -17.59
CA ALA A 173 14.87 17.63 -16.81
C ALA A 173 14.34 17.09 -15.47
N THR A 174 13.50 17.87 -14.78
CA THR A 174 12.88 17.45 -13.52
C THR A 174 11.98 16.23 -13.73
N ALA A 175 11.20 16.21 -14.82
CA ALA A 175 10.37 15.07 -15.19
C ALA A 175 11.19 13.80 -15.46
N GLN A 176 12.31 13.91 -16.17
CA GLN A 176 13.22 12.78 -16.41
C GLN A 176 13.80 12.20 -15.12
N GLN A 177 14.03 13.05 -14.12
CA GLN A 177 14.65 12.65 -12.86
C GLN A 177 13.64 12.09 -11.86
N TYR A 178 12.44 12.65 -11.77
CA TYR A 178 11.52 12.40 -10.66
C TYR A 178 10.17 11.79 -11.05
N SER A 179 9.78 11.82 -12.32
CA SER A 179 8.47 11.33 -12.76
C SER A 179 8.43 9.80 -12.75
N ASP A 180 7.37 9.26 -12.13
CA ASP A 180 6.97 7.85 -12.19
C ASP A 180 6.17 7.54 -13.49
N GLY A 181 5.95 8.54 -14.34
CA GLY A 181 5.22 8.42 -15.61
C GLY A 181 5.86 7.44 -16.59
N THR A 182 5.28 6.24 -16.72
CA THR A 182 5.79 5.20 -17.62
C THR A 182 5.66 5.65 -19.08
N GLY A 183 6.79 5.73 -19.78
CA GLY A 183 6.83 6.12 -21.21
C GLY A 183 6.83 7.63 -21.47
N THR A 184 6.60 8.46 -20.45
CA THR A 184 6.65 9.94 -20.53
C THR A 184 7.86 10.50 -19.79
N SER A 185 8.29 9.91 -18.67
CA SER A 185 9.41 10.40 -17.86
C SER A 185 10.68 10.62 -18.68
N SER A 186 11.12 9.61 -19.44
CA SER A 186 12.31 9.69 -20.30
C SER A 186 12.23 10.75 -21.41
N LYS A 187 11.02 11.21 -21.75
CA LYS A 187 10.74 12.25 -22.74
C LYS A 187 10.46 13.62 -22.10
N GLY A 188 10.87 13.82 -20.84
CA GLY A 188 10.63 15.07 -20.13
C GLY A 188 9.16 15.28 -19.75
N GLY A 189 8.42 14.19 -19.56
CA GLY A 189 7.01 14.24 -19.20
C GLY A 189 6.07 14.53 -20.36
N ASP A 190 6.55 14.57 -21.61
CA ASP A 190 5.74 14.99 -22.75
C ASP A 190 4.62 13.98 -23.07
N LEU A 191 3.38 14.46 -22.97
CA LEU A 191 2.15 13.75 -23.35
C LEU A 191 1.73 14.09 -24.80
N GLY A 192 2.44 15.02 -25.45
CA GLY A 192 2.13 15.49 -26.79
C GLY A 192 0.98 16.48 -26.81
N GLN A 193 0.27 16.52 -27.94
CA GLN A 193 -0.88 17.41 -28.16
C GLN A 193 -2.17 16.68 -27.79
N LEU A 194 -2.79 17.07 -26.67
CA LEU A 194 -4.06 16.53 -26.21
C LEU A 194 -5.22 17.35 -26.78
N SER A 195 -6.20 16.69 -27.38
CA SER A 195 -7.43 17.29 -27.85
C SER A 195 -8.47 17.40 -26.73
N THR A 196 -9.57 18.14 -26.99
CA THR A 196 -10.73 18.14 -26.09
C THR A 196 -11.26 16.73 -25.81
N ALA A 197 -11.23 15.82 -26.79
CA ALA A 197 -11.72 14.45 -26.64
C ALA A 197 -10.79 13.61 -25.76
N ASP A 198 -9.47 13.79 -25.90
CA ASP A 198 -8.47 13.12 -25.06
C ASP A 198 -8.65 13.54 -23.60
N LEU A 199 -8.72 14.85 -23.34
CA LEU A 199 -8.96 15.40 -22.00
C LEU A 199 -10.34 15.02 -21.42
N GLN A 200 -11.33 14.69 -22.25
CA GLN A 200 -12.64 14.22 -21.75
C GLN A 200 -12.60 12.75 -21.31
N SER A 201 -11.66 11.97 -21.86
CA SER A 201 -11.47 10.57 -21.53
C SER A 201 -10.47 10.36 -20.38
N ASP A 202 -9.74 11.40 -20.02
CA ASP A 202 -8.80 11.45 -18.90
C ASP A 202 -9.49 11.78 -17.55
N ASP A 203 -8.71 11.85 -16.48
CA ASP A 203 -9.18 12.26 -15.15
C ASP A 203 -9.72 13.71 -15.18
N PRO A 204 -10.91 13.96 -14.61
CA PRO A 204 -11.51 15.30 -14.60
C PRO A 204 -10.66 16.38 -13.94
N ALA A 205 -9.88 16.04 -12.90
CA ALA A 205 -9.02 16.99 -12.20
C ALA A 205 -7.82 17.38 -13.08
N PHE A 206 -7.20 16.40 -13.73
CA PHE A 206 -6.13 16.61 -14.71
C PHE A 206 -6.62 17.48 -15.87
N ALA A 207 -7.76 17.11 -16.47
CA ALA A 207 -8.35 17.84 -17.59
C ALA A 207 -8.73 19.28 -17.26
N ALA A 208 -9.25 19.52 -16.05
CA ALA A 208 -9.57 20.85 -15.57
C ALA A 208 -8.30 21.71 -15.40
N ALA A 209 -7.23 21.14 -14.85
CA ALA A 209 -5.96 21.83 -14.67
C ALA A 209 -5.33 22.22 -16.02
N VAL A 210 -5.26 21.28 -16.98
CA VAL A 210 -4.74 21.57 -18.34
C VAL A 210 -5.49 22.74 -18.99
N LYS A 211 -6.83 22.75 -18.91
CA LYS A 211 -7.66 23.80 -19.54
C LYS A 211 -7.54 25.16 -18.85
N ALA A 212 -7.17 25.18 -17.57
CA ALA A 212 -7.04 26.42 -16.78
C ALA A 212 -5.65 27.06 -16.88
N LEU A 213 -4.62 26.29 -17.25
CA LEU A 213 -3.24 26.77 -17.33
C LEU A 213 -3.01 27.69 -18.54
N ALA A 214 -2.20 28.72 -18.33
CA ALA A 214 -1.66 29.54 -19.41
C ALA A 214 -0.48 28.83 -20.08
N VAL A 215 -0.26 29.11 -21.37
CA VAL A 215 0.90 28.59 -22.10
C VAL A 215 2.20 29.07 -21.44
N GLY A 216 3.15 28.16 -21.26
CA GLY A 216 4.43 28.40 -20.59
C GLY A 216 4.35 28.38 -19.07
N THR A 217 3.25 27.89 -18.49
CA THR A 217 3.07 27.79 -17.03
C THR A 217 2.78 26.36 -16.61
N TYR A 218 2.96 26.08 -15.32
CA TYR A 218 2.67 24.79 -14.72
C TYR A 218 1.83 24.93 -13.43
N THR A 219 1.27 23.82 -12.94
CA THR A 219 0.54 23.81 -11.67
C THR A 219 1.49 23.91 -10.46
N HIS A 220 1.36 24.99 -9.67
CA HIS A 220 2.11 25.16 -8.41
C HIS A 220 1.55 24.34 -7.22
N THR A 221 0.43 23.66 -7.43
CA THR A 221 -0.11 22.69 -6.47
C THR A 221 -0.29 21.38 -7.21
N PRO A 222 0.34 20.28 -6.76
CA PRO A 222 0.16 18.98 -7.40
C PRO A 222 -1.32 18.59 -7.48
N VAL A 223 -1.76 18.21 -8.68
CA VAL A 223 -3.12 17.83 -9.01
C VAL A 223 -3.28 16.36 -8.65
N ARG A 224 -4.25 16.05 -7.78
CA ARG A 224 -4.55 14.66 -7.44
C ARG A 224 -5.51 14.05 -8.47
N ASP A 225 -5.08 12.98 -9.13
CA ASP A 225 -5.90 12.17 -10.03
C ASP A 225 -5.84 10.66 -9.67
N SER A 226 -6.37 9.82 -10.57
CA SER A 226 -6.36 8.36 -10.42
C SER A 226 -4.98 7.70 -10.48
N GLY A 227 -3.98 8.31 -11.11
CA GLY A 227 -2.61 7.80 -11.21
C GLY A 227 -1.73 8.23 -10.03
N GLY A 228 -2.00 9.39 -9.44
CA GLY A 228 -1.27 9.89 -8.29
C GLY A 228 -1.34 11.41 -8.18
N TYR A 229 -0.18 12.04 -7.99
CA TYR A 229 -0.07 13.49 -7.94
C TYR A 229 0.69 14.00 -9.17
N ASP A 230 0.03 14.82 -9.97
CA ASP A 230 0.55 15.37 -11.21
C ASP A 230 0.92 16.85 -11.06
N ILE A 231 2.13 17.19 -11.46
CA ILE A 231 2.51 18.56 -11.77
C ILE A 231 2.43 18.70 -13.29
N ILE A 232 1.65 19.66 -13.78
CA ILE A 232 1.25 19.72 -15.19
C ILE A 232 1.77 21.02 -15.79
N GLU A 233 2.45 20.96 -16.92
CA GLU A 233 2.89 22.11 -17.73
C GLU A 233 2.11 22.14 -19.05
N VAL A 234 1.64 23.33 -19.46
CA VAL A 234 1.11 23.55 -20.81
C VAL A 234 2.11 24.37 -21.61
N TYR A 235 2.76 23.75 -22.60
CA TYR A 235 3.78 24.42 -23.43
C TYR A 235 3.23 25.00 -24.75
N ALA A 236 2.03 24.59 -25.15
CA ALA A 236 1.33 25.13 -26.31
C ALA A 236 -0.18 25.01 -26.11
N ALA A 237 -0.97 25.93 -26.66
CA ALA A 237 -2.43 25.79 -26.67
C ALA A 237 -3.06 26.47 -27.89
N THR A 238 -4.16 25.89 -28.35
CA THR A 238 -5.09 26.47 -29.33
C THR A 238 -6.51 26.46 -28.73
N SER A 239 -7.54 26.77 -29.52
CA SER A 239 -8.93 26.67 -29.06
C SER A 239 -9.39 25.26 -28.69
N SER A 240 -8.69 24.21 -29.13
CA SER A 240 -9.13 22.81 -28.93
C SER A 240 -8.01 21.78 -28.74
N MET A 241 -6.75 22.23 -28.63
CA MET A 241 -5.58 21.37 -28.46
C MET A 241 -4.62 22.01 -27.45
N TRP A 242 -3.98 21.18 -26.62
CA TRP A 242 -2.98 21.57 -25.63
C TRP A 242 -1.73 20.71 -25.77
N GLY A 243 -0.56 21.33 -25.90
CA GLY A 243 0.72 20.66 -25.70
C GLY A 243 0.99 20.54 -24.21
N VAL A 244 1.02 19.32 -23.69
CA VAL A 244 1.07 19.05 -22.25
C VAL A 244 2.30 18.23 -21.89
N ARG A 245 2.94 18.60 -20.78
CA ARG A 245 3.89 17.76 -20.06
C ARG A 245 3.40 17.53 -18.63
N HIS A 246 3.83 16.43 -18.03
CA HIS A 246 3.55 16.15 -16.64
C HIS A 246 4.74 15.54 -15.89
N ILE A 247 4.75 15.75 -14.58
CA ILE A 247 5.55 14.98 -13.62
C ILE A 247 4.57 14.24 -12.73
N LEU A 248 4.47 12.94 -12.91
CA LEU A 248 3.62 12.06 -12.10
C LEU A 248 4.42 11.57 -10.90
N VAL A 249 3.87 11.72 -9.70
CA VAL A 249 4.28 10.95 -8.52
C VAL A 249 3.20 9.91 -8.25
N ALA A 250 3.53 8.64 -8.47
CA ALA A 250 2.57 7.55 -8.48
C ALA A 250 1.96 7.32 -7.08
N ALA A 251 0.64 7.27 -7.01
CA ALA A 251 -0.12 6.83 -5.84
C ALA A 251 -1.50 6.36 -6.32
N PRO A 252 -1.53 5.27 -7.12
CA PRO A 252 -2.66 4.91 -7.95
C PRO A 252 -3.88 4.54 -7.10
N MET A 253 -5.06 4.85 -7.65
CA MET A 253 -6.36 4.48 -7.08
C MET A 253 -7.15 3.68 -8.13
N PRO A 254 -7.65 2.47 -7.81
CA PRO A 254 -7.61 1.81 -6.51
C PRO A 254 -6.20 1.40 -6.07
N TYR A 255 -5.98 1.38 -4.75
CA TYR A 255 -4.72 0.93 -4.16
C TYR A 255 -4.47 -0.55 -4.43
N SER A 256 -3.21 -0.90 -4.66
CA SER A 256 -2.77 -2.25 -4.97
C SER A 256 -1.34 -2.43 -4.48
N VAL A 257 -1.11 -3.50 -3.72
CA VAL A 257 0.25 -3.86 -3.26
C VAL A 257 1.18 -4.15 -4.44
N GLN A 258 0.63 -4.64 -5.55
CA GLN A 258 1.39 -4.96 -6.76
C GLN A 258 1.87 -3.71 -7.50
N ASP A 259 1.09 -2.64 -7.46
CA ASP A 259 1.39 -1.37 -8.15
C ASP A 259 2.13 -0.37 -7.26
N ARG A 260 2.60 -0.84 -6.11
CA ARG A 260 3.28 -0.05 -5.10
C ARG A 260 4.59 0.56 -5.66
N PRO A 261 4.77 1.89 -5.57
CA PRO A 261 5.98 2.52 -6.05
C PRO A 261 7.24 2.05 -5.30
N ALA A 262 8.32 1.83 -6.02
CA ALA A 262 9.60 1.40 -5.44
C ALA A 262 10.17 2.43 -4.44
N TRP A 263 9.91 3.72 -4.66
CA TRP A 263 10.31 4.76 -3.72
C TRP A 263 9.56 4.69 -2.39
N PHE A 264 8.31 4.20 -2.39
CA PHE A 264 7.52 4.05 -1.16
C PHE A 264 8.06 2.88 -0.33
N THR A 265 8.26 1.71 -0.95
CA THR A 265 8.89 0.56 -0.28
C THR A 265 10.30 0.87 0.20
N GLY A 266 11.10 1.58 -0.59
CA GLY A 266 12.44 2.03 -0.20
C GLY A 266 12.43 2.92 1.04
N SER A 267 11.42 3.80 1.17
CA SER A 267 11.24 4.65 2.35
C SER A 267 10.94 3.81 3.59
N LEU A 268 10.00 2.86 3.50
CA LEU A 268 9.67 1.93 4.60
C LEU A 268 10.88 1.07 5.01
N PHE A 269 11.64 0.54 4.06
CA PHE A 269 12.85 -0.24 4.37
C PHE A 269 13.94 0.60 5.02
N THR A 270 14.02 1.88 4.69
CA THR A 270 14.93 2.81 5.39
C THR A 270 14.52 2.97 6.84
N THR A 271 13.22 3.12 7.11
CA THR A 271 12.67 3.15 8.48
C THR A 271 12.99 1.88 9.24
N VAL A 272 12.75 0.70 8.65
CA VAL A 272 13.13 -0.60 9.24
C VAL A 272 14.61 -0.61 9.64
N ALA A 273 15.50 -0.19 8.74
CA ALA A 273 16.93 -0.19 9.01
C ALA A 273 17.32 0.82 10.12
N GLN A 274 16.66 1.98 10.18
CA GLN A 274 16.85 2.96 11.25
C GLN A 274 16.38 2.41 12.60
N ASP A 275 15.20 1.82 12.64
CA ASP A 275 14.61 1.24 13.86
C ASP A 275 15.42 0.04 14.36
N CYS A 276 15.94 -0.80 13.46
CA CYS A 276 16.91 -1.84 13.81
C CYS A 276 18.17 -1.25 14.47
N ARG A 277 18.75 -0.18 13.90
CA ARG A 277 19.95 0.48 14.48
C ARG A 277 19.66 1.16 15.81
N ALA A 278 18.45 1.68 15.99
CA ALA A 278 17.99 2.31 17.22
C ALA A 278 17.52 1.32 18.29
N GLY A 279 17.59 0.01 18.01
CA GLY A 279 17.11 -1.06 18.90
C GLY A 279 15.59 -1.02 19.12
N GLN A 280 14.84 -0.40 18.21
CA GLN A 280 13.37 -0.32 18.26
C GLN A 280 12.72 -1.60 17.71
N ILE A 281 13.44 -2.38 16.89
CA ILE A 281 12.97 -3.70 16.43
C ILE A 281 13.73 -4.78 17.20
N HIS A 282 12.98 -5.69 17.80
CA HIS A 282 13.52 -6.86 18.49
C HIS A 282 12.75 -8.10 18.11
N VAL A 283 13.43 -9.14 17.61
CA VAL A 283 12.84 -10.45 17.28
C VAL A 283 13.16 -11.41 18.42
N TYR A 284 12.12 -12.02 19.01
CA TYR A 284 12.24 -12.92 20.17
C TYR A 284 12.36 -14.39 19.80
N THR A 285 12.00 -14.77 18.57
CA THR A 285 11.98 -16.17 18.12
C THR A 285 12.94 -16.42 16.97
N HIS A 286 13.70 -17.52 17.06
CA HIS A 286 14.58 -17.98 15.98
C HIS A 286 13.81 -18.79 14.91
N ASP A 287 12.61 -19.25 15.21
CA ASP A 287 11.83 -20.15 14.35
C ASP A 287 10.95 -19.40 13.33
N ALA A 288 10.86 -18.07 13.46
CA ALA A 288 10.13 -17.20 12.53
C ALA A 288 10.94 -16.86 11.26
N GLY A 289 12.17 -17.35 11.14
CA GLY A 289 13.04 -17.12 9.98
C GLY A 289 14.13 -16.08 10.26
N ALA A 290 14.72 -15.53 9.18
CA ALA A 290 15.81 -14.56 9.30
C ALA A 290 15.31 -13.23 9.92
N ASP A 291 15.99 -12.79 10.99
CA ASP A 291 15.75 -11.49 11.61
C ASP A 291 16.05 -10.35 10.60
N PRO A 292 15.11 -9.44 10.32
CA PRO A 292 15.31 -8.36 9.36
C PRO A 292 16.42 -7.39 9.78
N CYS A 293 16.82 -7.36 11.05
CA CYS A 293 17.94 -6.57 11.54
C CYS A 293 19.31 -7.26 11.34
N SER A 294 19.32 -8.56 11.05
CA SER A 294 20.54 -9.33 10.78
C SER A 294 21.08 -9.03 9.38
N GLY A 295 22.05 -8.13 9.29
CA GLY A 295 22.72 -7.78 8.02
C GLY A 295 22.07 -6.63 7.25
N ALA A 296 21.24 -5.79 7.91
CA ALA A 296 20.68 -4.58 7.31
C ALA A 296 21.80 -3.71 6.71
N PRO A 297 21.89 -3.60 5.37
CA PRO A 297 22.94 -2.80 4.75
C PRO A 297 22.78 -1.33 5.16
N ASN A 298 23.88 -0.57 5.07
CA ASN A 298 23.88 0.87 5.30
C ASN A 298 23.19 1.58 4.11
N LEU A 299 21.88 1.35 3.96
CA LEU A 299 21.05 2.03 2.97
C LEU A 299 20.75 3.42 3.51
N SER A 300 21.38 4.42 2.88
CA SER A 300 20.88 5.78 2.98
C SER A 300 19.49 5.82 2.33
N PRO A 301 18.53 6.59 2.87
CA PRO A 301 17.27 6.81 2.18
C PRO A 301 17.56 7.20 0.73
N ALA A 302 16.76 6.70 -0.23
CA ALA A 302 16.73 7.34 -1.53
C ALA A 302 16.47 8.83 -1.26
N PRO A 303 17.38 9.74 -1.64
CA PRO A 303 17.23 11.13 -1.25
C PRO A 303 15.89 11.63 -1.79
N LEU A 304 15.00 12.02 -0.88
CA LEU A 304 13.99 13.01 -1.24
C LEU A 304 14.77 14.19 -1.85
N PRO A 305 14.26 14.84 -2.91
CA PRO A 305 14.85 16.08 -3.39
C PRO A 305 15.10 16.96 -2.17
N SER A 306 16.38 17.25 -1.90
CA SER A 306 16.76 18.00 -0.70
C SER A 306 16.10 19.37 -0.77
N LEU A 307 15.32 19.70 0.26
CA LEU A 307 14.71 21.03 0.41
C LEU A 307 15.84 22.08 0.32
N PRO A 308 15.77 23.05 -0.60
CA PRO A 308 16.75 24.12 -0.63
C PRO A 308 16.52 25.05 0.57
N GLY A 309 17.45 25.01 1.54
CA GLY A 309 17.61 26.01 2.59
C GLY A 309 16.55 26.00 3.71
N ALA A 310 16.90 25.42 4.86
CA ALA A 310 16.39 25.86 6.15
C ALA A 310 17.15 27.11 6.62
#